data_AF-Q0WUW2-F1
#
_entry.id   AF-Q0WUW2-F1
#
_cell.length_a   1.000
_cell.length_b   1.000
_cell.length_c   1.000
_cell.angle_alpha   90.00
_cell.angle_beta   90.00
_cell.angle_gamma   90.00
#
_symmetry.space_group_name_H-M   'P 1'
#
loop_
_entity.id
_entity.type
_entity.pdbx_description
1 polymer ?
#
loop_
_entity_poly.entity_id
_entity_poly.type
_entity_poly.pdbx_seq_one_letter_code
_entity_poly.pdbx_strand_id
1 'polypeptide(L)'
;MHHLLQQLGRQIVLEQSKEPGKREFIIEPEEIRDVLTNETGTGSVIGISFDTSNIGEVSVSKDAFEGMRNLRFLRIYRLLGGEVTLQIPEDMDYIPRLRLLYWDRYPRKSLPRRFKPERLVELHMPRSNLELLWGGIEPLPNLKIINLNRSYRLKEIPNLSKATNLERLTLESCLSLVELPSSISNLHKLEILDVKFCSMLQVIPTNINLASLERLDVSGCSRLRTFPDISSNIKTLIFGNIKIEDVPPSVGCWSRLDQLHISSRSLKRLMHVPPCITLLSLRGSGIERITDCVIGLTRLHWLNVDSCRKLKSILGLPSSLKVLDANDCVSLKRVRFSFHNPMHTLDFNNCLKLDEEAKRGIIQRSVSRYICLPCKKIPEEFTHKATGKSITIPLAPGTLSASSRFKASILILPVESYETEGISCSIRTKGGVEVHCCELPYHFLRVRSEHLFIFHGDLFPQGNKYHEVDVTMSEITFEFSHTKIGDKIIECGVQIMTEGAEGDSSRELEVLKLRVAAAQLGDLLGNLNLEATTITTQMEMEMETMKQKVPSSLKMKTSKPANVGFMSWLRKLGQ
;
A
#
# COMPACT_ATOMS: atom_id res chain seq x y z
N MET A 1 -11.25 12.59 -12.08
CA MET A 1 -12.09 13.58 -12.79
C MET A 1 -13.55 13.33 -12.40
N HIS A 2 -14.34 14.37 -12.11
CA HIS A 2 -15.74 14.22 -11.72
C HIS A 2 -16.61 13.79 -12.93
N HIS A 3 -17.55 12.86 -12.75
CA HIS A 3 -18.36 12.29 -13.84
C HIS A 3 -19.06 13.36 -14.70
N LEU A 4 -19.66 14.37 -14.04
CA LEU A 4 -20.34 15.49 -14.71
C LEU A 4 -19.40 16.32 -15.61
N LEU A 5 -18.13 16.50 -15.22
CA LEU A 5 -17.15 17.22 -16.04
C LEU A 5 -16.76 16.41 -17.28
N GLN A 6 -16.69 15.08 -17.15
CA GLN A 6 -16.46 14.20 -18.29
C GLN A 6 -17.64 14.21 -19.27
N GLN A 7 -18.89 14.21 -18.77
CA GLN A 7 -20.09 14.31 -19.61
C GLN A 7 -20.17 15.66 -20.34
N LEU A 8 -19.94 16.76 -19.62
CA LEU A 8 -19.89 18.11 -20.23
C LEU A 8 -18.80 18.21 -21.31
N GLY A 9 -17.61 17.67 -21.04
CA GLY A 9 -16.52 17.63 -22.02
C GLY A 9 -16.87 16.82 -23.28
N ARG A 10 -17.56 15.67 -23.13
CA ARG A 10 -18.06 14.90 -24.28
C ARG A 10 -19.09 15.69 -25.09
N GLN A 11 -20.03 16.36 -24.43
CA GLN A 11 -21.06 17.14 -25.11
C GLN A 11 -20.46 18.29 -25.93
N ILE A 12 -19.54 19.06 -25.35
CA ILE A 12 -18.83 20.14 -26.05
C ILE A 12 -18.13 19.62 -27.30
N VAL A 13 -17.48 18.46 -27.22
CA VAL A 13 -16.79 17.81 -28.35
C VAL A 13 -17.76 17.34 -29.43
N LEU A 14 -18.93 16.79 -29.06
CA LEU A 14 -19.98 16.39 -30.01
C LEU A 14 -20.59 17.59 -30.75
N GLU A 15 -20.68 18.75 -30.10
CA GLU A 15 -21.20 19.99 -30.70
C GLU A 15 -20.24 20.63 -31.72
N GLN A 16 -18.94 20.28 -31.70
CA GLN A 16 -17.94 20.82 -32.65
C GLN A 16 -18.18 20.39 -34.10
N SER A 17 -18.60 19.14 -34.33
CA SER A 17 -18.72 18.56 -35.67
C SER A 17 -19.53 17.26 -35.64
N LYS A 18 -20.38 17.05 -36.66
CA LYS A 18 -21.01 15.74 -36.87
C LYS A 18 -20.00 14.68 -37.29
N GLU A 19 -19.02 15.03 -38.12
CA GLU A 19 -17.92 14.15 -38.54
C GLU A 19 -16.90 13.98 -37.39
N PRO A 20 -16.65 12.75 -36.89
CA PRO A 20 -15.74 12.54 -35.75
C PRO A 20 -14.31 12.99 -36.02
N GLY A 21 -13.78 12.71 -37.22
CA GLY A 21 -12.42 13.08 -37.63
C GLY A 21 -12.15 14.59 -37.74
N LYS A 22 -13.17 15.45 -37.59
CA LYS A 22 -13.05 16.92 -37.54
C LYS A 22 -13.18 17.50 -36.11
N ARG A 23 -13.47 16.68 -35.10
CA ARG A 23 -13.54 17.09 -33.68
C ARG A 23 -12.14 17.17 -33.07
N GLU A 24 -11.97 17.94 -32.00
CA GLU A 24 -10.68 18.03 -31.28
C GLU A 24 -10.35 16.74 -30.50
N PHE A 25 -11.37 16.05 -30.00
CA PHE A 25 -11.22 14.79 -29.30
C PHE A 25 -12.16 13.71 -29.86
N ILE A 26 -11.70 12.47 -29.85
CA ILE A 26 -12.51 11.30 -30.23
C ILE A 26 -12.42 10.26 -29.11
N ILE A 27 -13.58 9.85 -28.60
CA ILE A 27 -13.73 9.05 -27.37
C ILE A 27 -14.66 7.85 -27.59
N GLU A 28 -15.68 7.98 -28.44
CA GLU A 28 -16.62 6.89 -28.70
C GLU A 28 -15.94 5.80 -29.56
N PRO A 29 -15.85 4.54 -29.10
CA PRO A 29 -14.93 3.57 -29.69
C PRO A 29 -15.19 3.27 -31.17
N GLU A 30 -16.46 3.14 -31.56
CA GLU A 30 -16.89 2.87 -32.93
C GLU A 30 -16.51 4.00 -33.89
N GLU A 31 -16.64 5.26 -33.45
CA GLU A 31 -16.17 6.41 -34.22
C GLU A 31 -14.65 6.42 -34.38
N ILE A 32 -13.90 6.03 -33.34
CA ILE A 32 -12.44 5.93 -33.41
C ILE A 32 -12.02 4.82 -34.39
N ARG A 33 -12.67 3.65 -34.34
CA ARG A 33 -12.45 2.57 -35.31
C ARG A 33 -12.65 3.12 -36.73
N ASP A 34 -13.79 3.73 -37.01
CA ASP A 34 -14.13 4.19 -38.36
C ASP A 34 -13.21 5.32 -38.85
N VAL A 35 -12.69 6.16 -37.94
CA VAL A 35 -11.68 7.19 -38.24
C VAL A 35 -10.30 6.57 -38.55
N LEU A 36 -9.87 5.55 -37.80
CA LEU A 36 -8.59 4.88 -37.99
C LEU A 36 -8.57 3.90 -39.18
N THR A 37 -9.71 3.29 -39.51
CA THR A 37 -9.84 2.40 -40.67
C THR A 37 -10.00 3.17 -41.97
N ASN A 38 -10.81 4.24 -41.99
CA ASN A 38 -11.17 4.98 -43.21
C ASN A 38 -10.37 6.28 -43.40
N GLU A 39 -9.29 6.51 -42.64
CA GLU A 39 -8.36 7.65 -42.80
C GLU A 39 -9.00 9.04 -42.67
N THR A 40 -10.18 9.16 -42.05
CA THR A 40 -10.95 10.42 -41.99
C THR A 40 -10.44 11.41 -40.92
N GLY A 41 -9.38 11.06 -40.19
CA GLY A 41 -8.80 11.87 -39.12
C GLY A 41 -8.07 13.11 -39.65
N THR A 42 -8.54 14.30 -39.29
CA THR A 42 -7.99 15.57 -39.81
C THR A 42 -7.03 16.26 -38.85
N GLY A 43 -6.43 17.35 -39.31
CA GLY A 43 -5.60 18.24 -38.48
C GLY A 43 -6.34 18.92 -37.32
N SER A 44 -7.66 18.78 -37.20
CA SER A 44 -8.42 19.23 -36.02
C SER A 44 -8.20 18.31 -34.82
N VAL A 45 -7.87 17.02 -35.02
CA VAL A 45 -7.80 16.05 -33.93
C VAL A 45 -6.56 16.30 -33.05
N ILE A 46 -6.80 16.58 -31.77
CA ILE A 46 -5.79 16.83 -30.72
C ILE A 46 -5.64 15.60 -29.82
N GLY A 47 -6.71 14.83 -29.59
CA GLY A 47 -6.65 13.64 -28.74
C GLY A 47 -7.58 12.49 -29.15
N ILE A 48 -7.08 11.26 -29.01
CA ILE A 48 -7.85 10.01 -29.18
C ILE A 48 -7.77 9.21 -27.88
N SER A 49 -8.91 8.71 -27.41
CA SER A 49 -9.02 7.87 -26.22
C SER A 49 -9.81 6.61 -26.52
N PHE A 50 -9.13 5.60 -27.07
CA PHE A 50 -9.70 4.38 -27.61
C PHE A 50 -9.72 3.24 -26.59
N ASP A 51 -10.91 2.84 -26.16
CA ASP A 51 -11.13 1.60 -25.42
C ASP A 51 -11.49 0.46 -26.39
N THR A 52 -10.59 -0.51 -26.55
CA THR A 52 -10.76 -1.64 -27.47
C THR A 52 -11.35 -2.88 -26.80
N SER A 53 -11.99 -2.72 -25.63
CA SER A 53 -12.55 -3.84 -24.86
C SER A 53 -13.73 -4.52 -25.55
N ASN A 54 -14.64 -3.73 -26.14
CA ASN A 54 -15.98 -4.15 -26.57
C ASN A 54 -16.18 -4.13 -28.09
N ILE A 55 -15.16 -3.74 -28.85
CA ILE A 55 -15.19 -3.78 -30.32
C ILE A 55 -14.66 -5.15 -30.79
N GLY A 56 -15.13 -5.63 -31.94
CA GLY A 56 -14.51 -6.75 -32.64
C GLY A 56 -13.11 -6.42 -33.17
N GLU A 57 -12.64 -7.17 -34.17
CA GLU A 57 -11.33 -6.91 -34.78
C GLU A 57 -11.25 -5.49 -35.38
N VAL A 58 -10.13 -4.80 -35.14
CA VAL A 58 -9.88 -3.45 -35.64
C VAL A 58 -8.60 -3.44 -36.46
N SER A 59 -8.75 -3.18 -37.76
CA SER A 59 -7.63 -2.89 -38.66
C SER A 59 -7.41 -1.38 -38.75
N VAL A 60 -6.23 -0.93 -38.35
CA VAL A 60 -5.80 0.47 -38.46
C VAL A 60 -5.15 0.66 -39.82
N SER A 61 -5.55 1.67 -40.61
CA SER A 61 -4.84 1.94 -41.87
C SER A 61 -3.39 2.34 -41.61
N LYS A 62 -2.49 2.00 -42.54
CA LYS A 62 -1.08 2.42 -42.51
C LYS A 62 -0.93 3.94 -42.49
N ASP A 63 -1.85 4.65 -43.14
CA ASP A 63 -1.87 6.11 -43.29
C ASP A 63 -2.83 6.79 -42.30
N ALA A 64 -3.45 6.02 -41.40
CA ALA A 64 -4.50 6.47 -40.47
C ALA A 64 -4.17 7.76 -39.68
N PHE A 65 -2.89 8.01 -39.39
CA PHE A 65 -2.45 9.19 -38.64
C PHE A 65 -1.86 10.32 -39.49
N GLU A 66 -1.64 10.16 -40.80
CA GLU A 66 -1.00 11.17 -41.67
C GLU A 66 -1.80 12.48 -41.78
N GLY A 67 -3.13 12.39 -41.69
CA GLY A 67 -4.03 13.55 -41.60
C GLY A 67 -4.02 14.23 -40.21
N MET A 68 -3.76 13.47 -39.15
CA MET A 68 -3.86 13.90 -37.75
C MET A 68 -2.58 14.56 -37.21
N ARG A 69 -2.03 15.50 -37.97
CA ARG A 69 -0.70 16.13 -37.71
C ARG A 69 -0.62 16.91 -36.39
N ASN A 70 -1.75 17.29 -35.81
CA ASN A 70 -1.85 18.02 -34.54
C ASN A 70 -2.15 17.12 -33.33
N LEU A 71 -2.26 15.80 -33.52
CA LEU A 71 -2.52 14.84 -32.44
C LEU A 71 -1.40 14.92 -31.38
N ARG A 72 -1.80 15.15 -30.12
CA ARG A 72 -0.92 15.28 -28.95
C ARG A 72 -1.13 14.17 -27.92
N PHE A 73 -2.34 13.63 -27.84
CA PHE A 73 -2.71 12.63 -26.85
C PHE A 73 -3.26 11.40 -27.57
N LEU A 74 -2.52 10.30 -27.56
CA LEU A 74 -3.00 9.02 -28.07
C LEU A 74 -3.10 8.05 -26.90
N ARG A 75 -4.31 7.60 -26.59
CA ARG A 75 -4.56 6.52 -25.63
C ARG A 75 -5.29 5.40 -26.35
N ILE A 76 -4.68 4.22 -26.37
CA ILE A 76 -5.27 2.98 -26.86
C ILE A 76 -5.12 1.96 -25.74
N TYR A 77 -6.23 1.53 -25.16
CA TYR A 77 -6.25 0.74 -23.93
C TYR A 77 -7.38 -0.28 -23.91
N ARG A 78 -7.33 -1.18 -22.93
CA ARG A 78 -8.33 -2.21 -22.70
C ARG A 78 -8.65 -2.32 -21.21
N LEU A 79 -9.94 -2.25 -20.87
CA LEU A 79 -10.47 -2.42 -19.52
C LEU A 79 -10.90 -3.87 -19.24
N LEU A 80 -11.45 -4.59 -20.22
CA LEU A 80 -12.03 -5.94 -20.04
C LEU A 80 -11.23 -7.04 -20.75
N GLY A 81 -11.23 -8.25 -20.18
CA GLY A 81 -10.51 -9.40 -20.71
C GLY A 81 -11.22 -10.06 -21.91
N GLY A 82 -10.57 -10.06 -23.07
CA GLY A 82 -10.99 -10.76 -24.28
C GLY A 82 -9.87 -10.79 -25.33
N GLU A 83 -10.02 -11.59 -26.39
CA GLU A 83 -9.03 -11.73 -27.47
C GLU A 83 -9.36 -10.82 -28.67
N VAL A 84 -9.36 -9.50 -28.46
CA VAL A 84 -9.42 -8.54 -29.59
C VAL A 84 -8.00 -8.14 -29.99
N THR A 85 -7.66 -8.42 -31.25
CA THR A 85 -6.44 -8.03 -31.95
C THR A 85 -6.61 -6.67 -32.63
N LEU A 86 -5.81 -5.70 -32.23
CA LEU A 86 -5.53 -4.51 -33.05
C LEU A 86 -4.53 -4.92 -34.12
N GLN A 87 -4.97 -5.01 -35.38
CA GLN A 87 -4.07 -5.18 -36.50
C GLN A 87 -3.47 -3.83 -36.89
N ILE A 88 -2.14 -3.71 -36.82
CA ILE A 88 -1.39 -2.55 -37.31
C ILE A 88 -0.51 -3.05 -38.47
N PRO A 89 -0.65 -2.48 -39.68
CA PRO A 89 0.15 -2.85 -40.85
C PRO A 89 1.66 -2.74 -40.59
N GLU A 90 2.43 -3.65 -41.19
CA GLU A 90 3.89 -3.63 -41.06
C GLU A 90 4.53 -2.41 -41.73
N ASP A 91 3.88 -1.83 -42.73
CA ASP A 91 4.31 -0.64 -43.48
C ASP A 91 3.81 0.69 -42.86
N MET A 92 3.08 0.65 -41.76
CA MET A 92 2.70 1.84 -40.98
C MET A 92 3.95 2.52 -40.39
N ASP A 93 4.45 3.57 -41.06
CA ASP A 93 5.73 4.19 -40.69
C ASP A 93 5.59 5.53 -39.92
N TYR A 94 4.39 6.10 -39.82
CA TYR A 94 4.16 7.41 -39.21
C TYR A 94 3.30 7.36 -37.94
N ILE A 95 3.78 8.01 -36.88
CA ILE A 95 3.02 8.41 -35.69
C ILE A 95 3.29 9.92 -35.45
N PRO A 96 2.26 10.74 -35.14
CA PRO A 96 2.42 12.17 -34.89
C PRO A 96 3.33 12.52 -33.70
N ARG A 97 3.68 13.79 -33.57
CA ARG A 97 4.51 14.31 -32.45
C ARG A 97 3.71 14.44 -31.15
N LEU A 98 3.44 13.29 -30.53
CA LEU A 98 2.68 13.15 -29.30
C LEU A 98 3.36 13.82 -28.09
N ARG A 99 2.55 14.27 -27.14
CA ARG A 99 2.93 14.61 -25.75
C ARG A 99 2.67 13.45 -24.80
N LEU A 100 1.60 12.68 -25.05
CA LEU A 100 1.30 11.46 -24.31
C LEU A 100 1.01 10.34 -25.31
N LEU A 101 1.74 9.25 -25.17
CA LEU A 101 1.48 8.00 -25.85
C LEU A 101 1.16 6.93 -24.81
N TYR A 102 -0.09 6.49 -24.75
CA TYR A 102 -0.51 5.28 -24.04
C TYR A 102 -0.96 4.26 -25.07
N TRP A 103 -0.26 3.14 -25.22
CA TRP A 103 -0.62 2.06 -26.13
C TRP A 103 -0.43 0.70 -25.46
N ASP A 104 -1.51 0.23 -24.83
CA ASP A 104 -1.54 -1.10 -24.23
C ASP A 104 -1.49 -2.20 -25.29
N ARG A 105 -0.71 -3.25 -25.05
CA ARG A 105 -0.53 -4.40 -25.96
C ARG A 105 -0.09 -3.97 -27.37
N TYR A 106 0.84 -3.03 -27.49
CA TYR A 106 1.34 -2.60 -28.80
C TYR A 106 1.88 -3.81 -29.59
N PRO A 107 1.37 -4.08 -30.81
CA PRO A 107 1.56 -5.38 -31.46
C PRO A 107 2.90 -5.56 -32.18
N ARG A 108 3.58 -4.45 -32.54
CA ARG A 108 4.85 -4.48 -33.29
C ARG A 108 6.07 -4.60 -32.38
N LYS A 109 7.19 -5.04 -32.97
CA LYS A 109 8.48 -5.27 -32.31
C LYS A 109 9.26 -4.00 -31.98
N SER A 110 8.97 -2.90 -32.65
CA SER A 110 9.49 -1.56 -32.39
C SER A 110 8.49 -0.50 -32.81
N LEU A 111 8.69 0.74 -32.37
CA LEU A 111 7.97 1.88 -32.90
C LEU A 111 8.36 2.17 -34.38
N PRO A 112 7.53 2.92 -35.13
CA PRO A 112 7.77 3.26 -36.54
C PRO A 112 9.02 4.13 -36.75
N ARG A 113 9.61 4.13 -37.96
CA ARG A 113 10.88 4.82 -38.22
C ARG A 113 10.73 6.34 -38.27
N ARG A 114 9.56 6.86 -38.63
CA ARG A 114 9.26 8.31 -38.57
C ARG A 114 8.67 8.75 -37.23
N PHE A 115 8.68 7.89 -36.19
CA PHE A 115 8.32 8.29 -34.83
C PHE A 115 9.31 9.35 -34.31
N LYS A 116 8.78 10.36 -33.63
CA LYS A 116 9.51 11.58 -33.26
C LYS A 116 9.16 12.02 -31.83
N PRO A 117 9.97 11.66 -30.82
CA PRO A 117 9.63 11.81 -29.42
C PRO A 117 10.02 13.15 -28.78
N GLU A 118 10.42 14.18 -29.55
CA GLU A 118 10.95 15.45 -29.01
C GLU A 118 9.96 16.16 -28.04
N ARG A 119 8.66 15.95 -28.29
CA ARG A 119 7.55 16.54 -27.53
C ARG A 119 6.95 15.61 -26.47
N LEU A 120 7.43 14.37 -26.39
CA LEU A 120 6.87 13.33 -25.54
C LEU A 120 7.18 13.64 -24.07
N VAL A 121 6.13 13.63 -23.25
CA VAL A 121 6.17 13.82 -21.79
C VAL A 121 5.94 12.50 -21.07
N GLU A 122 5.03 11.68 -21.60
CA GLU A 122 4.67 10.38 -21.03
C GLU A 122 4.59 9.30 -22.12
N LEU A 123 5.24 8.17 -21.84
CA LEU A 123 5.22 6.97 -22.66
C LEU A 123 4.77 5.77 -21.83
N HIS A 124 3.59 5.24 -22.12
CA HIS A 124 3.04 4.04 -21.49
C HIS A 124 2.75 3.00 -22.55
N MET A 125 3.57 1.97 -22.68
CA MET A 125 3.34 0.86 -23.61
C MET A 125 3.36 -0.49 -22.89
N PRO A 126 2.51 -0.70 -21.87
CA PRO A 126 2.47 -1.95 -21.12
C PRO A 126 2.01 -3.12 -21.99
N ARG A 127 2.41 -4.34 -21.60
CA ARG A 127 2.00 -5.63 -22.22
C ARG A 127 2.33 -5.73 -23.72
N SER A 128 3.32 -4.98 -24.20
CA SER A 128 3.64 -4.86 -25.62
C SER A 128 4.51 -6.00 -26.16
N ASN A 129 4.43 -6.22 -27.47
CA ASN A 129 5.29 -7.14 -28.22
C ASN A 129 6.66 -6.55 -28.59
N LEU A 130 6.98 -5.35 -28.10
CA LEU A 130 8.25 -4.65 -28.31
C LEU A 130 9.43 -5.56 -27.94
N GLU A 131 10.40 -5.67 -28.85
CA GLU A 131 11.74 -6.22 -28.58
C GLU A 131 12.73 -5.08 -28.26
N LEU A 132 12.52 -3.91 -28.88
CA LEU A 132 13.21 -2.63 -28.65
C LEU A 132 12.17 -1.49 -28.85
N LEU A 133 12.32 -0.34 -28.18
CA LEU A 133 11.50 0.85 -28.45
C LEU A 133 11.80 1.50 -29.81
N TRP A 134 13.01 2.06 -29.94
CA TRP A 134 13.55 2.72 -31.14
C TRP A 134 15.08 2.60 -31.14
N GLY A 135 15.72 2.65 -32.30
CA GLY A 135 17.18 2.62 -32.42
C GLY A 135 17.83 3.99 -32.17
N GLY A 136 19.12 4.00 -31.83
CA GLY A 136 19.92 5.22 -31.74
C GLY A 136 19.73 6.04 -30.45
N ILE A 137 19.98 7.34 -30.54
CA ILE A 137 19.88 8.31 -29.43
C ILE A 137 18.87 9.39 -29.84
N GLU A 138 17.68 9.35 -29.23
CA GLU A 138 16.62 10.32 -29.48
C GLU A 138 16.69 11.53 -28.53
N PRO A 139 16.37 12.75 -28.97
CA PRO A 139 16.18 13.90 -28.09
C PRO A 139 14.87 13.75 -27.28
N LEU A 140 15.00 13.64 -25.95
CA LEU A 140 13.88 13.40 -25.03
C LEU A 140 13.74 14.53 -23.97
N PRO A 141 13.77 15.83 -24.34
CA PRO A 141 13.91 16.93 -23.39
C PRO A 141 12.72 17.11 -22.45
N ASN A 142 11.54 16.60 -22.81
CA ASN A 142 10.30 16.75 -22.04
C ASN A 142 9.87 15.47 -21.31
N LEU A 143 10.56 14.35 -21.55
CA LEU A 143 10.10 13.03 -21.13
C LEU A 143 10.29 12.84 -19.62
N LYS A 144 9.17 12.61 -18.91
CA LYS A 144 9.10 12.40 -17.46
C LYS A 144 8.82 10.95 -17.08
N ILE A 145 8.00 10.24 -17.86
CA ILE A 145 7.54 8.88 -17.52
C ILE A 145 7.74 7.92 -18.69
N ILE A 146 8.38 6.79 -18.42
CA ILE A 146 8.39 5.59 -19.26
C ILE A 146 7.83 4.42 -18.47
N ASN A 147 6.80 3.76 -19.01
CA ASN A 147 6.19 2.55 -18.48
C ASN A 147 6.07 1.50 -19.58
N LEU A 148 6.83 0.41 -19.47
CA LEU A 148 6.82 -0.71 -20.42
C LEU A 148 6.41 -2.02 -19.73
N ASN A 149 5.75 -1.94 -18.57
CA ASN A 149 5.43 -3.08 -17.70
C ASN A 149 4.77 -4.23 -18.48
N ARG A 150 5.27 -5.46 -18.26
CA ARG A 150 4.81 -6.73 -18.85
C ARG A 150 5.05 -6.84 -20.37
N SER A 151 5.96 -6.04 -20.92
CA SER A 151 6.48 -6.24 -22.29
C SER A 151 7.45 -7.42 -22.31
N TYR A 152 6.90 -8.63 -22.29
CA TYR A 152 7.65 -9.88 -22.05
C TYR A 152 8.79 -10.14 -23.06
N ARG A 153 8.68 -9.57 -24.26
CA ARG A 153 9.65 -9.69 -25.37
C ARG A 153 10.74 -8.61 -25.39
N LEU A 154 10.64 -7.59 -24.52
CA LEU A 154 11.56 -6.45 -24.50
C LEU A 154 12.95 -6.91 -24.06
N LYS A 155 13.93 -6.80 -24.96
CA LYS A 155 15.32 -7.28 -24.76
C LYS A 155 16.23 -6.20 -24.22
N GLU A 156 16.01 -4.97 -24.66
CA GLU A 156 16.86 -3.81 -24.40
C GLU A 156 16.02 -2.51 -24.27
N ILE A 157 16.56 -1.55 -23.53
CA ILE A 157 16.02 -0.18 -23.40
C ILE A 157 16.92 0.74 -24.24
N PRO A 158 16.37 1.68 -25.03
CA PRO A 158 17.17 2.61 -25.83
C PRO A 158 18.04 3.50 -24.93
N ASN A 159 19.02 4.16 -25.53
CA ASN A 159 19.89 5.08 -24.81
C ASN A 159 19.08 6.29 -24.29
N LEU A 160 19.01 6.44 -22.95
CA LEU A 160 18.23 7.48 -22.27
C LEU A 160 19.07 8.72 -21.91
N SER A 161 20.29 8.88 -22.46
CA SER A 161 21.21 9.98 -22.08
C SER A 161 20.65 11.40 -22.32
N LYS A 162 19.62 11.54 -23.15
CA LYS A 162 18.92 12.81 -23.44
C LYS A 162 17.60 12.97 -22.69
N ALA A 163 17.17 11.98 -21.90
CA ALA A 163 15.97 12.02 -21.06
C ALA A 163 16.30 12.59 -19.66
N THR A 164 16.96 13.75 -19.59
CA THR A 164 17.45 14.34 -18.34
C THR A 164 16.33 14.82 -17.40
N ASN A 165 15.09 14.86 -17.88
CA ASN A 165 13.89 15.15 -17.11
C ASN A 165 13.08 13.90 -16.72
N LEU A 166 13.60 12.68 -16.93
CA LEU A 166 12.91 11.45 -16.59
C LEU A 166 12.81 11.28 -15.07
N GLU A 167 11.59 11.17 -14.57
CA GLU A 167 11.21 11.05 -13.16
C GLU A 167 10.85 9.59 -12.82
N ARG A 168 10.29 8.82 -13.77
CA ARG A 168 9.84 7.44 -13.53
C ARG A 168 10.16 6.51 -14.71
N LEU A 169 10.77 5.37 -14.40
CA LEU A 169 11.03 4.26 -15.33
C LEU A 169 10.51 2.96 -14.73
N THR A 170 9.45 2.39 -15.32
CA THR A 170 8.87 1.11 -14.88
C THR A 170 8.92 0.06 -15.99
N LEU A 171 9.53 -1.08 -15.67
CA LEU A 171 9.83 -2.21 -16.53
C LEU A 171 9.37 -3.53 -15.89
N GLU A 172 8.38 -3.50 -14.98
CA GLU A 172 7.87 -4.68 -14.25
C GLU A 172 7.65 -5.85 -15.21
N SER A 173 8.18 -7.05 -14.92
CA SER A 173 8.00 -8.26 -15.71
C SER A 173 8.44 -8.15 -17.18
N CYS A 174 9.45 -7.35 -17.52
CA CYS A 174 10.11 -7.45 -18.83
C CYS A 174 11.00 -8.70 -18.87
N LEU A 175 10.38 -9.87 -19.10
CA LEU A 175 11.02 -11.18 -18.92
C LEU A 175 12.25 -11.42 -19.83
N SER A 176 12.35 -10.76 -20.98
CA SER A 176 13.50 -10.88 -21.90
C SER A 176 14.61 -9.85 -21.66
N LEU A 177 14.43 -8.90 -20.73
CA LEU A 177 15.38 -7.81 -20.48
C LEU A 177 16.64 -8.35 -19.79
N VAL A 178 17.81 -8.19 -20.40
CA VAL A 178 19.08 -8.77 -19.92
C VAL A 178 19.87 -7.79 -19.06
N GLU A 179 19.86 -6.51 -19.41
CA GLU A 179 20.59 -5.43 -18.74
C GLU A 179 19.84 -4.10 -18.85
N LEU A 180 20.23 -3.13 -18.02
CA LEU A 180 19.80 -1.75 -18.14
C LEU A 180 20.91 -0.93 -18.84
N PRO A 181 20.56 0.05 -19.70
CA PRO A 181 21.54 0.81 -20.46
C PRO A 181 22.36 1.70 -19.52
N SER A 182 23.68 1.75 -19.75
CA SER A 182 24.63 2.54 -18.94
C SER A 182 24.22 4.02 -18.80
N SER A 183 23.51 4.56 -19.80
CA SER A 183 22.94 5.91 -19.79
C SER A 183 21.98 6.23 -18.64
N ILE A 184 21.53 5.21 -17.86
CA ILE A 184 20.79 5.45 -16.62
C ILE A 184 21.57 6.38 -15.67
N SER A 185 22.91 6.37 -15.68
CA SER A 185 23.75 7.27 -14.89
C SER A 185 23.41 8.76 -15.03
N ASN A 186 22.82 9.16 -16.16
CA ASN A 186 22.54 10.56 -16.50
C ASN A 186 21.13 11.00 -16.06
N LEU A 187 20.32 10.08 -15.50
CA LEU A 187 18.93 10.32 -15.13
C LEU A 187 18.85 10.91 -13.71
N HIS A 188 19.46 12.07 -13.51
CA HIS A 188 19.61 12.66 -12.17
C HIS A 188 18.29 13.01 -11.47
N LYS A 189 17.20 13.19 -12.24
CA LYS A 189 15.83 13.42 -11.74
C LYS A 189 15.00 12.15 -11.54
N LEU A 190 15.54 10.96 -11.81
CA LEU A 190 14.80 9.70 -11.69
C LEU A 190 14.46 9.43 -10.22
N GLU A 191 13.19 9.47 -9.87
CA GLU A 191 12.64 9.22 -8.53
C GLU A 191 12.33 7.74 -8.31
N ILE A 192 11.83 7.07 -9.35
CA ILE A 192 11.35 5.68 -9.29
C ILE A 192 11.97 4.85 -10.42
N LEU A 193 12.65 3.77 -10.02
CA LEU A 193 13.09 2.69 -10.91
C LEU A 193 12.45 1.38 -10.45
N ASP A 194 11.51 0.85 -11.24
CA ASP A 194 10.87 -0.45 -10.99
C ASP A 194 11.26 -1.41 -12.11
N VAL A 195 12.02 -2.46 -11.77
CA VAL A 195 12.43 -3.53 -12.69
C VAL A 195 12.03 -4.91 -12.15
N LYS A 196 11.05 -4.96 -11.24
CA LYS A 196 10.66 -6.19 -10.55
C LYS A 196 10.18 -7.26 -11.54
N PHE A 197 10.45 -8.52 -11.22
CA PHE A 197 10.18 -9.71 -12.05
C PHE A 197 10.85 -9.72 -13.44
N CYS A 198 11.86 -8.88 -13.71
CA CYS A 198 12.73 -9.05 -14.89
C CYS A 198 13.66 -10.26 -14.68
N SER A 199 13.17 -11.46 -15.00
CA SER A 199 13.85 -12.74 -14.67
C SER A 199 15.16 -12.97 -15.43
N MET A 200 15.34 -12.35 -16.60
CA MET A 200 16.60 -12.42 -17.36
C MET A 200 17.63 -11.35 -16.98
N LEU A 201 17.27 -10.36 -16.15
CA LEU A 201 18.13 -9.25 -15.78
C LEU A 201 19.33 -9.77 -14.96
N GLN A 202 20.54 -9.58 -15.48
CA GLN A 202 21.77 -10.12 -14.88
C GLN A 202 22.56 -9.09 -14.09
N VAL A 203 22.51 -7.84 -14.55
CA VAL A 203 23.30 -6.71 -14.03
C VAL A 203 22.40 -5.47 -13.93
N ILE A 204 22.59 -4.71 -12.86
CA ILE A 204 22.11 -3.35 -12.69
C ILE A 204 23.35 -2.46 -12.56
N PRO A 205 23.38 -1.25 -13.15
CA PRO A 205 24.49 -0.31 -12.97
C PRO A 205 24.81 -0.10 -11.49
N THR A 206 26.08 -0.28 -11.13
CA THR A 206 26.62 -0.05 -9.79
C THR A 206 27.62 1.11 -9.80
N ASN A 207 27.96 1.64 -8.63
CA ASN A 207 28.90 2.76 -8.47
C ASN A 207 28.45 4.05 -9.20
N ILE A 208 27.14 4.22 -9.39
CA ILE A 208 26.54 5.49 -9.82
C ILE A 208 25.81 6.14 -8.64
N ASN A 209 25.41 7.41 -8.79
CA ASN A 209 24.62 8.12 -7.79
C ASN A 209 23.45 8.85 -8.45
N LEU A 210 22.28 8.22 -8.42
CA LEU A 210 21.03 8.83 -8.87
C LEU A 210 20.49 9.71 -7.74
N ALA A 211 20.73 11.02 -7.85
CA ALA A 211 20.52 12.00 -6.78
C ALA A 211 19.05 12.09 -6.29
N SER A 212 18.08 12.02 -7.21
CA SER A 212 16.66 12.03 -6.89
C SER A 212 16.05 10.65 -6.61
N LEU A 213 16.79 9.54 -6.73
CA LEU A 213 16.19 8.20 -6.66
C LEU A 213 15.68 7.90 -5.25
N GLU A 214 14.37 7.84 -5.10
CA GLU A 214 13.69 7.57 -3.84
C GLU A 214 13.27 6.11 -3.71
N ARG A 215 12.87 5.46 -4.82
CA ARG A 215 12.39 4.07 -4.82
C ARG A 215 13.09 3.20 -5.87
N LEU A 216 13.57 2.06 -5.43
CA LEU A 216 14.11 1.00 -6.27
C LEU A 216 13.44 -0.35 -5.96
N ASP A 217 12.85 -0.99 -6.97
CA ASP A 217 12.32 -2.36 -6.88
C ASP A 217 12.98 -3.28 -7.90
N VAL A 218 13.70 -4.28 -7.40
CA VAL A 218 14.42 -5.32 -8.18
C VAL A 218 13.96 -6.72 -7.76
N SER A 219 12.83 -6.82 -7.06
CA SER A 219 12.33 -8.10 -6.55
C SER A 219 11.96 -9.07 -7.68
N GLY A 220 12.34 -10.34 -7.57
CA GLY A 220 12.04 -11.34 -8.61
C GLY A 220 13.03 -11.40 -9.78
N CYS A 221 14.08 -10.57 -9.81
CA CYS A 221 15.18 -10.67 -10.78
C CYS A 221 16.09 -11.87 -10.48
N SER A 222 15.65 -13.08 -10.84
CA SER A 222 16.28 -14.35 -10.44
C SER A 222 17.66 -14.63 -11.03
N ARG A 223 18.07 -13.91 -12.09
CA ARG A 223 19.43 -13.95 -12.65
C ARG A 223 20.37 -12.85 -12.16
N LEU A 224 19.87 -11.86 -11.41
CA LEU A 224 20.69 -10.78 -10.87
C LEU A 224 21.69 -11.39 -9.88
N ARG A 225 22.97 -11.04 -10.02
CA ARG A 225 24.06 -11.62 -9.21
C ARG A 225 24.63 -10.67 -8.16
N THR A 226 24.43 -9.37 -8.35
CA THR A 226 24.98 -8.30 -7.50
C THR A 226 23.88 -7.64 -6.68
N PHE A 227 24.27 -7.03 -5.56
CA PHE A 227 23.40 -6.10 -4.84
C PHE A 227 23.29 -4.78 -5.64
N PRO A 228 22.11 -4.13 -5.69
CA PRO A 228 21.90 -2.91 -6.46
C PRO A 228 22.45 -1.65 -5.75
N ASP A 229 23.78 -1.49 -5.74
CA ASP A 229 24.45 -0.31 -5.17
C ASP A 229 24.46 0.87 -6.17
N ILE A 230 23.32 1.55 -6.27
CA ILE A 230 22.98 2.52 -7.34
C ILE A 230 22.76 3.97 -6.85
N SER A 231 22.46 4.16 -5.56
CA SER A 231 22.31 5.48 -4.93
C SER A 231 22.15 5.36 -3.42
N SER A 232 22.82 6.22 -2.66
CA SER A 232 22.62 6.37 -1.21
C SER A 232 21.42 7.25 -0.83
N ASN A 233 20.71 7.82 -1.83
CA ASN A 233 19.54 8.68 -1.63
C ASN A 233 18.20 7.92 -1.49
N ILE A 234 18.21 6.61 -1.74
CA ILE A 234 17.02 5.75 -1.75
C ILE A 234 16.31 5.79 -0.38
N LYS A 235 15.00 6.03 -0.40
CA LYS A 235 14.10 5.89 0.75
C LYS A 235 13.54 4.47 0.87
N THR A 236 13.19 3.85 -0.25
CA THR A 236 12.59 2.51 -0.30
C THR A 236 13.37 1.59 -1.24
N LEU A 237 14.04 0.59 -0.67
CA LEU A 237 14.68 -0.48 -1.43
C LEU A 237 13.90 -1.79 -1.28
N ILE A 238 13.53 -2.39 -2.41
CA ILE A 238 12.86 -3.70 -2.47
C ILE A 238 13.70 -4.64 -3.34
N PHE A 239 14.17 -5.75 -2.76
CA PHE A 239 14.86 -6.79 -3.50
C PHE A 239 14.54 -8.19 -2.99
N GLY A 240 14.55 -9.17 -3.88
CA GLY A 240 14.18 -10.54 -3.53
C GLY A 240 14.38 -11.54 -4.67
N ASN A 241 14.47 -12.81 -4.32
CA ASN A 241 14.86 -13.93 -5.18
C ASN A 241 16.27 -13.82 -5.80
N ILE A 242 17.13 -12.97 -5.23
CA ILE A 242 18.56 -12.86 -5.56
C ILE A 242 19.35 -13.84 -4.69
N LYS A 243 20.45 -14.43 -5.20
CA LYS A 243 21.37 -15.30 -4.43
C LYS A 243 22.30 -14.52 -3.48
N ILE A 244 21.74 -13.54 -2.75
CA ILE A 244 22.46 -12.75 -1.75
C ILE A 244 22.50 -13.52 -0.43
N GLU A 245 23.70 -13.71 0.12
CA GLU A 245 23.91 -14.34 1.44
C GLU A 245 23.91 -13.34 2.61
N ASP A 246 24.29 -12.08 2.36
CA ASP A 246 24.36 -10.98 3.33
C ASP A 246 24.24 -9.60 2.65
N VAL A 247 23.91 -8.55 3.42
CA VAL A 247 23.75 -7.18 2.92
C VAL A 247 25.12 -6.48 2.86
N PRO A 248 25.49 -5.77 1.77
CA PRO A 248 26.79 -5.12 1.66
C PRO A 248 27.03 -4.02 2.70
N PRO A 249 28.28 -3.79 3.14
CA PRO A 249 28.62 -2.72 4.09
C PRO A 249 28.22 -1.31 3.64
N SER A 250 28.22 -1.03 2.32
CA SER A 250 27.84 0.27 1.76
C SER A 250 26.41 0.68 2.09
N VAL A 251 25.49 -0.29 2.22
CA VAL A 251 24.09 -0.06 2.59
C VAL A 251 24.01 0.61 3.96
N GLY A 252 24.88 0.24 4.90
CA GLY A 252 24.93 0.80 6.26
C GLY A 252 25.13 2.33 6.31
N CYS A 253 25.62 2.92 5.22
CA CYS A 253 25.84 4.37 5.08
C CYS A 253 24.67 5.11 4.41
N TRP A 254 23.59 4.43 4.00
CA TRP A 254 22.46 5.05 3.29
C TRP A 254 21.52 5.79 4.26
N SER A 255 21.91 7.01 4.63
CA SER A 255 21.25 7.83 5.67
C SER A 255 19.79 8.21 5.39
N ARG A 256 19.32 8.07 4.14
CA ARG A 256 17.93 8.35 3.72
C ARG A 256 17.04 7.09 3.65
N LEU A 257 17.60 5.90 3.85
CA LEU A 257 16.87 4.63 3.71
C LEU A 257 15.88 4.46 4.87
N ASP A 258 14.59 4.52 4.55
CA ASP A 258 13.47 4.42 5.47
C ASP A 258 12.88 2.99 5.48
N GLN A 259 12.82 2.36 4.30
CA GLN A 259 12.16 1.07 4.10
C GLN A 259 13.08 0.10 3.34
N LEU A 260 13.33 -1.06 3.94
CA LEU A 260 14.20 -2.10 3.41
C LEU A 260 13.46 -3.44 3.34
N HIS A 261 13.19 -3.93 2.13
CA HIS A 261 12.54 -5.20 1.90
C HIS A 261 13.50 -6.20 1.24
N ILE A 262 13.75 -7.31 1.93
CA ILE A 262 14.67 -8.38 1.58
C ILE A 262 13.90 -9.70 1.55
N SER A 263 13.85 -10.37 0.40
CA SER A 263 13.28 -11.72 0.29
C SER A 263 14.30 -12.68 -0.33
N SER A 264 15.23 -13.21 0.48
CA SER A 264 16.28 -14.13 0.01
C SER A 264 16.34 -15.41 0.83
N ARG A 265 16.07 -16.55 0.19
CA ARG A 265 16.23 -17.89 0.78
C ARG A 265 17.71 -18.24 1.09
N SER A 266 18.65 -17.48 0.52
CA SER A 266 20.09 -17.62 0.74
C SER A 266 20.64 -16.73 1.87
N LEU A 267 19.86 -15.76 2.36
CA LEU A 267 20.26 -14.85 3.43
C LEU A 267 20.53 -15.64 4.72
N LYS A 268 21.80 -15.67 5.16
CA LYS A 268 22.23 -16.41 6.36
C LYS A 268 22.26 -15.51 7.60
N ARG A 269 22.62 -14.25 7.42
CA ARG A 269 22.80 -13.23 8.46
C ARG A 269 22.20 -11.90 7.97
N LEU A 270 22.05 -10.97 8.91
CA LEU A 270 21.63 -9.61 8.66
C LEU A 270 22.68 -8.69 9.28
N MET A 271 23.66 -8.26 8.48
CA MET A 271 24.66 -7.28 8.89
C MET A 271 24.39 -5.93 8.16
N HIS A 272 25.02 -4.84 8.65
CA HIS A 272 25.07 -3.55 7.95
C HIS A 272 23.71 -2.88 7.58
N VAL A 273 22.66 -3.10 8.37
CA VAL A 273 21.37 -2.40 8.20
C VAL A 273 21.44 -0.99 8.81
N PRO A 274 21.10 0.09 8.07
CA PRO A 274 21.11 1.46 8.59
C PRO A 274 20.20 1.70 9.81
N PRO A 275 20.66 2.48 10.81
CA PRO A 275 19.86 2.85 11.98
C PRO A 275 18.70 3.81 11.66
N CYS A 276 18.64 4.37 10.45
CA CYS A 276 17.58 5.28 10.01
C CYS A 276 16.29 4.58 9.56
N ILE A 277 16.32 3.26 9.34
CA ILE A 277 15.19 2.48 8.83
C ILE A 277 14.03 2.46 9.83
N THR A 278 12.81 2.68 9.34
CA THR A 278 11.55 2.55 10.08
C THR A 278 10.81 1.25 9.78
N LEU A 279 11.00 0.68 8.58
CA LEU A 279 10.42 -0.61 8.17
C LEU A 279 11.48 -1.56 7.62
N LEU A 280 11.62 -2.72 8.27
CA LEU A 280 12.44 -3.84 7.79
C LEU A 280 11.54 -5.04 7.48
N SER A 281 11.55 -5.49 6.24
CA SER A 281 10.93 -6.75 5.83
C SER A 281 12.00 -7.75 5.40
N LEU A 282 11.99 -8.93 6.01
CA LEU A 282 12.82 -10.09 5.69
C LEU A 282 11.98 -11.22 5.08
N ARG A 283 10.75 -10.91 4.62
CA ARG A 283 9.71 -11.89 4.24
C ARG A 283 10.23 -13.06 3.39
N GLY A 284 9.98 -14.28 3.84
CA GLY A 284 10.36 -15.51 3.14
C GLY A 284 11.87 -15.82 3.13
N SER A 285 12.68 -15.09 3.89
CA SER A 285 14.14 -15.25 3.89
C SER A 285 14.63 -16.49 4.63
N GLY A 286 15.86 -16.91 4.30
CA GLY A 286 16.52 -18.10 4.82
C GLY A 286 17.10 -17.99 6.24
N ILE A 287 16.89 -16.86 6.90
CA ILE A 287 17.53 -16.50 8.17
C ILE A 287 17.11 -17.44 9.31
N GLU A 288 18.09 -17.92 10.08
CA GLU A 288 17.81 -18.82 11.21
C GLU A 288 17.58 -18.11 12.54
N ARG A 289 18.14 -16.91 12.72
CA ARG A 289 18.10 -16.17 13.98
C ARG A 289 18.09 -14.67 13.70
N ILE A 290 17.26 -13.94 14.44
CA ILE A 290 17.39 -12.49 14.56
C ILE A 290 18.11 -12.22 15.88
N THR A 291 19.31 -11.66 15.74
CA THR A 291 20.25 -11.33 16.81
C THR A 291 20.22 -9.83 17.11
N ASP A 292 21.06 -9.41 18.05
CA ASP A 292 21.10 -8.06 18.61
C ASP A 292 21.39 -6.92 17.60
N CYS A 293 21.73 -7.26 16.34
CA CYS A 293 21.88 -6.30 15.25
C CYS A 293 20.62 -5.45 15.00
N VAL A 294 19.42 -5.95 15.32
CA VAL A 294 18.19 -5.13 15.25
C VAL A 294 17.94 -4.26 16.49
N ILE A 295 18.59 -4.53 17.64
CA ILE A 295 18.42 -3.70 18.86
C ILE A 295 18.93 -2.28 18.62
N GLY A 296 20.01 -2.12 17.86
CA GLY A 296 20.57 -0.81 17.50
C GLY A 296 19.72 0.01 16.52
N LEU A 297 18.64 -0.53 15.97
CA LEU A 297 17.77 0.15 15.00
C LEU A 297 16.72 0.99 15.74
N THR A 298 17.15 2.08 16.36
CA THR A 298 16.36 2.95 17.26
C THR A 298 15.16 3.65 16.60
N ARG A 299 15.05 3.59 15.27
CA ARG A 299 13.91 4.11 14.50
C ARG A 299 12.99 3.01 13.94
N LEU A 300 13.33 1.74 14.12
CA LEU A 300 12.56 0.63 13.54
C LEU A 300 11.20 0.53 14.24
N HIS A 301 10.12 0.75 13.49
CA HIS A 301 8.74 0.65 13.96
C HIS A 301 8.05 -0.63 13.47
N TRP A 302 8.42 -1.14 12.29
CA TRP A 302 7.85 -2.35 11.70
C TRP A 302 8.94 -3.37 11.36
N LEU A 303 8.82 -4.59 11.90
CA LEU A 303 9.61 -5.76 11.52
C LEU A 303 8.69 -6.84 10.93
N ASN A 304 8.84 -7.12 9.64
CA ASN A 304 8.14 -8.21 8.97
C ASN A 304 9.13 -9.35 8.70
N VAL A 305 8.83 -10.54 9.21
CA VAL A 305 9.57 -11.79 9.01
C VAL A 305 8.63 -12.92 8.55
N ASP A 306 7.46 -12.59 7.99
CA ASP A 306 6.48 -13.55 7.48
C ASP A 306 7.16 -14.63 6.62
N SER A 307 6.74 -15.87 6.81
CA SER A 307 7.17 -17.03 6.04
C SER A 307 8.68 -17.32 6.11
N CYS A 308 9.41 -16.79 7.10
CA CYS A 308 10.80 -17.16 7.38
C CYS A 308 10.90 -18.56 8.00
N ARG A 309 10.60 -19.61 7.21
CA ARG A 309 10.43 -21.00 7.68
C ARG A 309 11.67 -21.61 8.38
N LYS A 310 12.85 -21.02 8.24
CA LYS A 310 14.09 -21.43 8.93
C LYS A 310 14.34 -20.70 10.26
N LEU A 311 13.62 -19.62 10.55
CA LEU A 311 13.80 -18.81 11.74
C LEU A 311 13.48 -19.63 13.00
N LYS A 312 14.47 -19.81 13.87
CA LYS A 312 14.40 -20.60 15.12
C LYS A 312 14.24 -19.71 16.35
N SER A 313 14.76 -18.47 16.31
CA SER A 313 14.70 -17.55 17.43
C SER A 313 14.84 -16.08 17.06
N ILE A 314 14.08 -15.23 17.75
CA ILE A 314 14.24 -13.78 17.79
C ILE A 314 14.73 -13.45 19.21
N LEU A 315 15.98 -13.01 19.38
CA LEU A 315 16.59 -12.85 20.70
C LEU A 315 16.69 -11.40 21.21
N GLY A 316 16.56 -10.43 20.31
CA GLY A 316 16.59 -9.02 20.62
C GLY A 316 15.72 -8.25 19.64
N LEU A 317 15.03 -7.22 20.14
CA LEU A 317 14.16 -6.33 19.37
C LEU A 317 14.35 -4.88 19.87
N PRO A 318 14.35 -3.86 19.00
CA PRO A 318 14.53 -2.48 19.41
C PRO A 318 13.30 -1.94 20.13
N SER A 319 13.50 -1.06 21.13
CA SER A 319 12.43 -0.48 21.95
C SER A 319 11.48 0.46 21.20
N SER A 320 11.85 0.87 19.99
CA SER A 320 11.02 1.62 19.03
C SER A 320 9.98 0.78 18.30
N LEU A 321 10.10 -0.56 18.36
CA LEU A 321 9.29 -1.48 17.56
C LEU A 321 7.83 -1.46 17.99
N LYS A 322 6.93 -1.28 17.02
CA LYS A 322 5.48 -1.25 17.23
C LYS A 322 4.76 -2.42 16.55
N VAL A 323 5.26 -2.93 15.43
CA VAL A 323 4.66 -4.06 14.71
C VAL A 323 5.70 -5.15 14.49
N LEU A 324 5.36 -6.38 14.89
CA LEU A 324 6.10 -7.59 14.53
C LEU A 324 5.14 -8.54 13.81
N ASP A 325 5.37 -8.75 12.52
CA ASP A 325 4.72 -9.79 11.71
C ASP A 325 5.68 -10.95 11.56
N ALA A 326 5.43 -12.07 12.25
CA ALA A 326 6.20 -13.31 12.19
C ALA A 326 5.35 -14.50 11.74
N ASN A 327 4.33 -14.25 10.91
CA ASN A 327 3.44 -15.27 10.38
C ASN A 327 4.18 -16.39 9.63
N ASP A 328 3.61 -17.61 9.61
CA ASP A 328 4.13 -18.81 8.95
C ASP A 328 5.61 -19.18 9.27
N CYS A 329 6.15 -18.67 10.39
CA CYS A 329 7.49 -19.01 10.89
C CYS A 329 7.50 -20.37 11.62
N VAL A 330 7.21 -21.45 10.89
CA VAL A 330 7.03 -22.83 11.40
C VAL A 330 8.20 -23.45 12.19
N SER A 331 9.37 -22.81 12.21
CA SER A 331 10.54 -23.25 13.00
C SER A 331 10.78 -22.43 14.27
N LEU A 332 10.04 -21.33 14.46
CA LEU A 332 10.27 -20.36 15.52
C LEU A 332 9.93 -20.99 16.88
N LYS A 333 10.89 -20.93 17.81
CA LYS A 333 10.76 -21.44 19.17
C LYS A 333 10.78 -20.33 20.21
N ARG A 334 11.84 -19.52 20.18
CA ARG A 334 12.14 -18.49 21.18
C ARG A 334 11.90 -17.09 20.63
N VAL A 335 11.18 -16.26 21.40
CA VAL A 335 11.02 -14.83 21.15
C VAL A 335 11.36 -14.12 22.46
N ARG A 336 12.19 -13.07 22.41
CA ARG A 336 12.55 -12.25 23.55
C ARG A 336 12.36 -10.77 23.25
N PHE A 337 11.74 -10.07 24.19
CA PHE A 337 11.57 -8.63 24.19
C PHE A 337 12.53 -8.04 25.22
N SER A 338 13.31 -7.04 24.83
CA SER A 338 14.27 -6.35 25.70
C SER A 338 13.69 -5.06 26.33
N PHE A 339 12.38 -4.85 26.19
CA PHE A 339 11.69 -3.61 26.53
C PHE A 339 10.21 -3.87 26.85
N HIS A 340 9.59 -2.93 27.57
CA HIS A 340 8.19 -3.05 28.01
C HIS A 340 7.21 -2.17 27.21
N ASN A 341 7.70 -1.16 26.48
CA ASN A 341 6.90 -0.20 25.67
C ASN A 341 5.71 -0.85 24.93
N PRO A 342 4.52 -0.21 24.88
CA PRO A 342 3.35 -0.77 24.22
C PRO A 342 3.58 -0.90 22.71
N MET A 343 3.15 -2.03 22.18
CA MET A 343 3.19 -2.36 20.74
C MET A 343 1.81 -2.13 20.11
N HIS A 344 1.73 -2.09 18.78
CA HIS A 344 0.47 -2.09 18.05
C HIS A 344 0.00 -3.52 17.80
N THR A 345 0.83 -4.33 17.13
CA THR A 345 0.46 -5.68 16.65
C THR A 345 1.60 -6.68 16.84
N LEU A 346 1.24 -7.89 17.28
CA LEU A 346 2.13 -9.05 17.42
C LEU A 346 1.53 -10.28 16.73
N ASP A 347 2.03 -10.60 15.54
CA ASP A 347 1.51 -11.67 14.69
C ASP A 347 2.43 -12.88 14.64
N PHE A 348 1.93 -14.04 15.05
CA PHE A 348 2.65 -15.32 15.06
C PHE A 348 1.79 -16.46 14.49
N ASN A 349 0.94 -16.19 13.49
CA ASN A 349 0.09 -17.21 12.87
C ASN A 349 0.93 -18.41 12.39
N ASN A 350 0.45 -19.63 12.65
CA ASN A 350 1.08 -20.88 12.27
C ASN A 350 2.51 -21.12 12.86
N CYS A 351 2.93 -20.38 13.89
CA CYS A 351 4.20 -20.58 14.60
C CYS A 351 4.17 -21.74 15.61
N LEU A 352 3.81 -22.95 15.13
CA LEU A 352 3.45 -24.11 15.97
C LEU A 352 4.55 -24.64 16.91
N LYS A 353 5.79 -24.14 16.81
CA LYS A 353 6.94 -24.58 17.62
C LYS A 353 7.34 -23.59 18.72
N LEU A 354 6.59 -22.50 18.91
CA LEU A 354 6.82 -21.55 20.01
C LEU A 354 6.82 -22.29 21.35
N ASP A 355 7.85 -22.08 22.15
CA ASP A 355 7.94 -22.64 23.50
C ASP A 355 7.09 -21.84 24.50
N GLU A 356 6.81 -22.44 25.65
CA GLU A 356 5.90 -21.85 26.64
C GLU A 356 6.48 -20.59 27.31
N GLU A 357 7.80 -20.41 27.33
CA GLU A 357 8.45 -19.17 27.78
C GLU A 357 8.16 -18.04 26.79
N ALA A 358 8.37 -18.28 25.49
CA ALA A 358 8.05 -17.33 24.43
C ALA A 358 6.56 -17.00 24.38
N LYS A 359 5.67 -18.00 24.49
CA LYS A 359 4.21 -17.75 24.54
C LYS A 359 3.83 -16.84 25.70
N ARG A 360 4.25 -17.14 26.93
CA ARG A 360 3.99 -16.26 28.09
C ARG A 360 4.55 -14.85 27.86
N GLY A 361 5.80 -14.74 27.41
CA GLY A 361 6.44 -13.45 27.14
C GLY A 361 5.78 -12.64 26.03
N ILE A 362 5.13 -13.28 25.06
CA ILE A 362 4.29 -12.62 24.04
C ILE A 362 2.94 -12.20 24.63
N ILE A 363 2.25 -13.12 25.30
CA ILE A 363 0.91 -12.92 25.88
C ILE A 363 0.89 -11.79 26.91
N GLN A 364 1.97 -11.62 27.68
CA GLN A 364 2.11 -10.56 28.69
C GLN A 364 2.39 -9.16 28.09
N ARG A 365 2.51 -9.00 26.77
CA ARG A 365 2.78 -7.69 26.16
C ARG A 365 1.52 -6.84 26.09
N SER A 366 1.64 -5.58 26.52
CA SER A 366 0.65 -4.54 26.24
C SER A 366 0.61 -4.22 24.74
N VAL A 367 -0.57 -4.36 24.12
CA VAL A 367 -0.81 -4.04 22.71
C VAL A 367 -2.02 -3.11 22.53
N SER A 368 -1.91 -2.16 21.60
CA SER A 368 -2.99 -1.23 21.26
C SER A 368 -3.90 -1.72 20.13
N ARG A 369 -3.59 -2.85 19.49
CA ARG A 369 -4.50 -3.54 18.55
C ARG A 369 -4.70 -4.99 19.01
N TYR A 370 -3.77 -5.89 18.66
CA TYR A 370 -3.95 -7.32 18.95
C TYR A 370 -2.63 -8.12 18.96
N ILE A 371 -2.72 -9.32 19.53
CA ILE A 371 -1.76 -10.41 19.44
C ILE A 371 -2.48 -11.59 18.79
N CYS A 372 -1.83 -12.30 17.87
CA CYS A 372 -2.26 -13.64 17.45
C CYS A 372 -1.11 -14.66 17.60
N LEU A 373 -1.38 -15.80 18.23
CA LEU A 373 -0.43 -16.91 18.34
C LEU A 373 -1.13 -18.28 18.49
N PRO A 374 -0.50 -19.39 18.07
CA PRO A 374 -1.08 -20.73 18.26
C PRO A 374 -1.11 -21.13 19.73
N CYS A 375 -2.31 -21.44 20.23
CA CYS A 375 -2.54 -21.95 21.58
C CYS A 375 -3.73 -22.91 21.58
N LYS A 376 -3.81 -23.80 22.58
CA LYS A 376 -4.86 -24.84 22.68
C LYS A 376 -5.96 -24.55 23.70
N LYS A 377 -5.78 -23.53 24.53
CA LYS A 377 -6.71 -23.11 25.59
C LYS A 377 -6.49 -21.64 25.92
N ILE A 378 -7.46 -20.99 26.56
CA ILE A 378 -7.26 -19.66 27.13
C ILE A 378 -6.23 -19.72 28.30
N PRO A 379 -5.20 -18.83 28.32
CA PRO A 379 -4.19 -18.77 29.39
C PRO A 379 -4.77 -18.60 30.80
N GLU A 380 -4.04 -19.04 31.82
CA GLU A 380 -4.50 -18.97 33.23
C GLU A 380 -4.53 -17.55 33.82
N GLU A 381 -3.92 -16.58 33.16
CA GLU A 381 -3.97 -15.15 33.54
C GLU A 381 -5.34 -14.48 33.29
N PHE A 382 -6.20 -15.09 32.48
CA PHE A 382 -7.57 -14.60 32.28
C PHE A 382 -8.46 -15.08 33.44
N THR A 383 -8.88 -14.12 34.28
CA THR A 383 -9.64 -14.37 35.52
C THR A 383 -11.03 -14.92 35.27
N HIS A 384 -11.65 -14.58 34.14
CA HIS A 384 -12.94 -15.08 33.72
C HIS A 384 -12.77 -15.81 32.38
N LYS A 385 -13.31 -17.03 32.28
CA LYS A 385 -13.29 -17.85 31.06
C LYS A 385 -14.67 -18.48 30.83
N ALA A 386 -15.05 -18.63 29.57
CA ALA A 386 -16.30 -19.30 29.18
C ALA A 386 -16.14 -20.05 27.85
N THR A 387 -16.89 -21.14 27.70
CA THR A 387 -16.99 -21.87 26.43
C THR A 387 -17.88 -21.09 25.46
N GLY A 388 -17.46 -21.01 24.20
CA GLY A 388 -18.16 -20.31 23.13
C GLY A 388 -17.86 -18.82 23.07
N LYS A 389 -18.81 -18.07 22.51
CA LYS A 389 -18.63 -16.70 22.01
C LYS A 389 -19.02 -15.58 22.98
N SER A 390 -19.41 -15.88 24.22
CA SER A 390 -19.79 -14.86 25.19
C SER A 390 -19.44 -15.24 26.62
N ILE A 391 -19.22 -14.22 27.45
CA ILE A 391 -18.92 -14.37 28.87
C ILE A 391 -19.59 -13.26 29.67
N THR A 392 -20.33 -13.65 30.71
CA THR A 392 -20.95 -12.74 31.68
C THR A 392 -20.16 -12.76 32.98
N ILE A 393 -19.73 -11.58 33.42
CA ILE A 393 -18.90 -11.38 34.60
C ILE A 393 -19.75 -10.66 35.66
N PRO A 394 -20.01 -11.27 36.83
CA PRO A 394 -20.65 -10.58 37.94
C PRO A 394 -19.68 -9.55 38.53
N LEU A 395 -20.20 -8.36 38.86
CA LEU A 395 -19.44 -7.23 39.37
C LEU A 395 -19.92 -6.88 40.78
N ALA A 396 -18.97 -6.67 41.71
CA ALA A 396 -19.29 -6.09 43.01
C ALA A 396 -19.45 -4.56 42.89
N PRO A 397 -20.33 -3.91 43.69
CA PRO A 397 -20.50 -2.46 43.66
C PRO A 397 -19.15 -1.72 43.84
N GLY A 398 -18.89 -0.73 42.98
CA GLY A 398 -17.65 0.05 43.01
C GLY A 398 -16.41 -0.63 42.41
N THR A 399 -16.52 -1.81 41.78
CA THR A 399 -15.38 -2.53 41.16
C THR A 399 -14.83 -1.83 39.91
N LEU A 400 -15.64 -1.04 39.21
CA LEU A 400 -15.28 -0.38 37.96
C LEU A 400 -15.10 1.14 38.15
N SER A 401 -14.13 1.69 37.43
CA SER A 401 -13.83 3.11 37.30
C SER A 401 -13.95 3.55 35.83
N ALA A 402 -14.08 4.85 35.57
CA ALA A 402 -14.06 5.39 34.20
C ALA A 402 -12.75 5.11 33.45
N SER A 403 -11.67 4.85 34.18
CA SER A 403 -10.34 4.46 33.70
C SER A 403 -10.15 2.94 33.55
N SER A 404 -11.13 2.12 33.93
CA SER A 404 -10.99 0.66 33.91
C SER A 404 -10.82 0.13 32.50
N ARG A 405 -9.87 -0.79 32.34
CA ARG A 405 -9.48 -1.39 31.06
C ARG A 405 -9.74 -2.88 31.10
N PHE A 406 -9.76 -3.52 29.94
CA PHE A 406 -9.87 -4.96 29.85
C PHE A 406 -8.83 -5.53 28.89
N LYS A 407 -8.45 -6.77 29.17
CA LYS A 407 -7.72 -7.66 28.28
C LYS A 407 -8.66 -8.80 27.93
N ALA A 408 -9.04 -8.90 26.66
CA ALA A 408 -9.90 -9.96 26.15
C ALA A 408 -9.08 -10.93 25.31
N SER A 409 -9.52 -12.19 25.30
CA SER A 409 -8.98 -13.22 24.43
C SER A 409 -10.06 -14.16 23.92
N ILE A 410 -9.82 -14.71 22.75
CA ILE A 410 -10.68 -15.68 22.08
C ILE A 410 -9.84 -16.78 21.46
N LEU A 411 -10.31 -18.01 21.59
CA LEU A 411 -9.73 -19.20 20.99
C LEU A 411 -10.55 -19.57 19.75
N ILE A 412 -9.89 -19.57 18.59
CA ILE A 412 -10.54 -19.79 17.30
C ILE A 412 -10.01 -21.08 16.68
N LEU A 413 -10.93 -21.93 16.18
CA LEU A 413 -10.62 -23.13 15.40
C LEU A 413 -9.92 -22.79 14.06
N PRO A 414 -9.34 -23.79 13.35
CA PRO A 414 -8.77 -23.58 12.03
C PRO A 414 -9.72 -22.92 11.03
N VAL A 415 -9.24 -21.91 10.32
CA VAL A 415 -9.96 -21.12 9.32
C VAL A 415 -9.06 -20.86 8.12
N GLU A 416 -9.60 -21.06 6.92
CA GLU A 416 -9.07 -20.44 5.71
C GLU A 416 -10.11 -19.41 5.23
N SER A 417 -9.93 -18.16 5.62
CA SER A 417 -10.72 -17.01 5.14
C SER A 417 -9.78 -16.03 4.44
N TYR A 418 -10.25 -15.51 3.30
CA TYR A 418 -9.56 -14.49 2.50
C TYR A 418 -10.27 -13.13 2.57
N GLU A 419 -11.33 -13.04 3.37
CA GLU A 419 -12.13 -11.83 3.52
C GLU A 419 -11.55 -10.92 4.60
N THR A 420 -11.82 -9.63 4.48
CA THR A 420 -11.23 -8.61 5.35
C THR A 420 -12.00 -8.40 6.65
N GLU A 421 -13.24 -8.87 6.78
CA GLU A 421 -14.14 -8.56 7.90
C GLU A 421 -13.49 -8.84 9.28
N GLY A 422 -13.63 -7.87 10.20
CA GLY A 422 -13.04 -7.93 11.54
C GLY A 422 -13.90 -8.71 12.54
N ILE A 423 -13.27 -9.13 13.64
CA ILE A 423 -13.98 -9.70 14.79
C ILE A 423 -14.47 -8.53 15.66
N SER A 424 -15.76 -8.46 15.95
CA SER A 424 -16.31 -7.47 16.87
C SER A 424 -16.45 -8.02 18.29
N CYS A 425 -16.34 -7.13 19.27
CA CYS A 425 -16.60 -7.38 20.67
C CYS A 425 -17.59 -6.33 21.20
N SER A 426 -18.84 -6.75 21.38
CA SER A 426 -19.90 -5.96 21.99
C SER A 426 -19.89 -6.18 23.50
N ILE A 427 -19.81 -5.08 24.26
CA ILE A 427 -19.85 -5.08 25.72
C ILE A 427 -21.24 -4.61 26.14
N ARG A 428 -22.00 -5.47 26.82
CA ARG A 428 -23.41 -5.26 27.18
C ARG A 428 -23.65 -5.31 28.69
N THR A 429 -24.66 -4.60 29.15
CA THR A 429 -25.13 -4.63 30.55
C THR A 429 -26.22 -5.70 30.75
N LYS A 430 -26.62 -5.91 32.01
CA LYS A 430 -27.78 -6.75 32.42
C LYS A 430 -29.08 -6.50 31.63
N GLY A 431 -29.28 -5.29 31.10
CA GLY A 431 -30.44 -4.92 30.29
C GLY A 431 -30.26 -5.09 28.78
N GLY A 432 -29.17 -5.69 28.32
CA GLY A 432 -28.82 -5.82 26.90
C GLY A 432 -28.28 -4.52 26.24
N VAL A 433 -28.28 -3.41 26.97
CA VAL A 433 -27.76 -2.11 26.52
C VAL A 433 -26.27 -2.24 26.22
N GLU A 434 -25.87 -1.84 25.02
CA GLU A 434 -24.48 -1.84 24.59
C GLU A 434 -23.74 -0.63 25.16
N VAL A 435 -22.65 -0.89 25.89
CA VAL A 435 -21.78 0.10 26.53
C VAL A 435 -20.69 0.55 25.56
N HIS A 436 -20.10 -0.42 24.88
CA HIS A 436 -19.02 -0.22 23.92
C HIS A 436 -18.98 -1.38 22.93
N CYS A 437 -18.66 -1.09 21.67
CA CYS A 437 -18.30 -2.09 20.67
C CYS A 437 -16.87 -1.80 20.19
N CYS A 438 -15.99 -2.80 20.28
CA CYS A 438 -14.66 -2.80 19.66
C CYS A 438 -14.72 -3.60 18.36
N GLU A 439 -14.28 -3.02 17.24
CA GLU A 439 -13.92 -3.80 16.06
C GLU A 439 -12.42 -4.09 16.07
N LEU A 440 -12.05 -5.37 15.97
CA LEU A 440 -10.67 -5.75 15.70
C LEU A 440 -10.32 -5.45 14.24
N PRO A 441 -9.07 -5.05 13.93
CA PRO A 441 -8.71 -4.67 12.57
C PRO A 441 -8.96 -5.77 11.54
N TYR A 442 -9.07 -5.39 10.28
CA TYR A 442 -9.22 -6.32 9.16
C TYR A 442 -8.11 -7.38 9.14
N HIS A 443 -8.44 -8.67 8.99
CA HIS A 443 -7.49 -9.80 9.13
C HIS A 443 -7.61 -10.85 8.03
N PHE A 444 -6.50 -11.20 7.39
CA PHE A 444 -6.41 -12.42 6.57
C PHE A 444 -6.23 -13.65 7.47
N LEU A 445 -7.35 -14.19 7.96
CA LEU A 445 -7.36 -15.33 8.89
C LEU A 445 -7.10 -16.66 8.16
N ARG A 446 -5.81 -17.00 8.01
CA ARG A 446 -5.35 -18.31 7.53
C ARG A 446 -4.60 -19.10 8.61
N VAL A 447 -5.36 -19.65 9.55
CA VAL A 447 -4.86 -20.40 10.70
C VAL A 447 -5.08 -21.91 10.52
N ARG A 448 -4.00 -22.69 10.60
CA ARG A 448 -4.02 -24.17 10.39
C ARG A 448 -4.19 -24.99 11.67
N SER A 449 -4.26 -24.33 12.81
CA SER A 449 -4.51 -24.91 14.14
C SER A 449 -5.39 -23.95 14.93
N GLU A 450 -5.73 -24.33 16.16
CA GLU A 450 -6.28 -23.43 17.16
C GLU A 450 -5.33 -22.24 17.39
N HIS A 451 -5.88 -21.03 17.39
CA HIS A 451 -5.14 -19.79 17.62
C HIS A 451 -5.84 -18.93 18.67
N LEU A 452 -5.03 -18.30 19.51
CA LEU A 452 -5.43 -17.35 20.53
C LEU A 452 -5.25 -15.94 19.97
N PHE A 453 -6.35 -15.19 19.90
CA PHE A 453 -6.31 -13.74 19.71
C PHE A 453 -6.41 -13.07 21.07
N ILE A 454 -5.61 -12.03 21.30
CA ILE A 454 -5.65 -11.19 22.51
C ILE A 454 -5.71 -9.74 22.07
N PHE A 455 -6.52 -8.93 22.75
CA PHE A 455 -6.57 -7.50 22.56
C PHE A 455 -6.88 -6.77 23.87
N HIS A 456 -6.60 -5.47 23.88
CA HIS A 456 -6.87 -4.60 25.02
C HIS A 456 -7.82 -3.50 24.59
N GLY A 457 -8.75 -3.14 25.49
CA GLY A 457 -9.68 -2.05 25.27
C GLY A 457 -9.95 -1.27 26.55
N ASP A 458 -10.54 -0.10 26.36
CA ASP A 458 -11.00 0.77 27.44
C ASP A 458 -12.48 0.41 27.67
N LEU A 459 -12.94 0.16 28.91
CA LEU A 459 -14.35 -0.21 29.14
C LEU A 459 -15.29 0.99 28.87
N PHE A 460 -14.80 2.20 29.13
CA PHE A 460 -15.52 3.45 29.00
C PHE A 460 -14.67 4.48 28.22
N PRO A 461 -14.55 4.34 26.88
CA PRO A 461 -13.73 5.27 26.09
C PRO A 461 -14.31 6.70 26.10
N GLN A 462 -13.41 7.68 26.24
CA GLN A 462 -13.79 9.09 26.26
C GLN A 462 -14.42 9.51 24.92
N GLY A 463 -15.54 10.24 24.98
CA GLY A 463 -16.28 10.72 23.81
C GLY A 463 -17.57 9.95 23.48
N ASN A 464 -17.81 8.77 24.07
CA ASN A 464 -19.11 8.12 23.97
C ASN A 464 -20.16 8.87 24.82
N LYS A 465 -21.34 9.15 24.26
CA LYS A 465 -22.42 9.95 24.88
C LYS A 465 -23.06 9.36 26.15
N TYR A 466 -22.62 8.18 26.58
CA TYR A 466 -23.18 7.45 27.73
C TYR A 466 -22.56 7.93 29.06
N HIS A 467 -22.62 9.24 29.31
CA HIS A 467 -22.28 9.83 30.61
C HIS A 467 -23.45 9.67 31.61
N GLU A 468 -23.86 8.44 31.88
CA GLU A 468 -24.70 8.03 33.02
C GLU A 468 -24.79 6.47 33.04
N VAL A 469 -23.62 5.82 33.14
CA VAL A 469 -23.57 4.38 33.44
C VAL A 469 -23.82 4.25 34.95
N ASP A 470 -25.05 3.91 35.30
CA ASP A 470 -25.52 3.85 36.69
C ASP A 470 -24.63 2.94 37.56
N VAL A 471 -24.47 3.32 38.84
CA VAL A 471 -23.53 2.74 39.82
C VAL A 471 -24.00 1.35 40.31
N THR A 472 -24.99 0.78 39.62
CA THR A 472 -25.71 -0.47 39.88
C THR A 472 -25.34 -1.60 38.89
N MET A 473 -24.24 -1.45 38.14
CA MET A 473 -23.62 -2.49 37.30
C MET A 473 -23.32 -3.76 38.11
N SER A 474 -24.26 -4.70 38.14
CA SER A 474 -24.14 -6.00 38.84
C SER A 474 -23.54 -7.11 37.97
N GLU A 475 -23.55 -6.93 36.65
CA GLU A 475 -22.94 -7.85 35.67
C GLU A 475 -22.63 -7.12 34.36
N ILE A 476 -21.58 -7.56 33.69
CA ILE A 476 -21.16 -7.11 32.36
C ILE A 476 -20.95 -8.33 31.46
N THR A 477 -21.46 -8.27 30.24
CA THR A 477 -21.37 -9.35 29.25
C THR A 477 -20.50 -8.92 28.09
N PHE A 478 -19.48 -9.71 27.77
CA PHE A 478 -18.70 -9.59 26.55
C PHE A 478 -19.28 -10.58 25.53
N GLU A 479 -19.65 -10.09 24.36
CA GLU A 479 -20.14 -10.88 23.24
C GLU A 479 -19.18 -10.70 22.06
N PHE A 480 -18.54 -11.79 21.66
CA PHE A 480 -17.63 -11.82 20.52
C PHE A 480 -18.42 -12.28 19.29
N SER A 481 -18.34 -11.53 18.20
CA SER A 481 -19.07 -11.87 16.98
C SER A 481 -18.19 -11.71 15.75
N HIS A 482 -18.42 -12.58 14.77
CA HIS A 482 -17.92 -12.41 13.42
C HIS A 482 -18.91 -13.08 12.49
N THR A 483 -19.41 -12.29 11.54
CA THR A 483 -20.28 -12.66 10.39
C THR A 483 -20.11 -14.07 9.82
N LYS A 484 -18.88 -14.61 9.75
CA LYS A 484 -18.57 -15.94 9.18
C LYS A 484 -17.71 -16.85 10.08
N ILE A 485 -17.13 -16.32 11.16
CA ILE A 485 -16.23 -17.06 12.07
C ILE A 485 -16.83 -17.24 13.46
N GLY A 486 -18.03 -16.69 13.74
CA GLY A 486 -18.70 -16.83 15.05
C GLY A 486 -18.78 -18.27 15.57
N ASP A 487 -19.11 -19.23 14.71
CA ASP A 487 -19.20 -20.66 15.07
C ASP A 487 -17.84 -21.35 15.27
N LYS A 488 -16.74 -20.66 14.95
CA LYS A 488 -15.36 -21.14 15.14
C LYS A 488 -14.75 -20.65 16.45
N ILE A 489 -15.38 -19.70 17.14
CA ILE A 489 -14.96 -19.21 18.47
C ILE A 489 -15.43 -20.23 19.51
N ILE A 490 -14.49 -20.98 20.09
CA ILE A 490 -14.78 -22.11 20.98
C ILE A 490 -14.59 -21.82 22.47
N GLU A 491 -13.77 -20.83 22.81
CA GLU A 491 -13.52 -20.39 24.19
C GLU A 491 -13.22 -18.89 24.15
N CYS A 492 -13.65 -18.16 25.17
CA CYS A 492 -13.29 -16.77 25.38
C CYS A 492 -12.87 -16.53 26.83
N GLY A 493 -12.01 -15.54 27.04
CA GLY A 493 -11.54 -15.15 28.36
C GLY A 493 -11.34 -13.65 28.48
N VAL A 494 -11.62 -13.12 29.66
CA VAL A 494 -11.53 -11.69 29.96
C VAL A 494 -10.86 -11.49 31.32
N GLN A 495 -9.98 -10.50 31.37
CA GLN A 495 -9.35 -9.98 32.57
C GLN A 495 -9.66 -8.48 32.65
N ILE A 496 -10.26 -8.03 33.74
CA ILE A 496 -10.52 -6.61 34.01
C ILE A 496 -9.33 -6.05 34.79
N MET A 497 -8.90 -4.84 34.43
CA MET A 497 -7.76 -4.14 35.01
C MET A 497 -8.21 -2.81 35.60
N THR A 498 -7.96 -2.61 36.90
CA THR A 498 -8.25 -1.39 37.66
C THR A 498 -6.96 -0.61 37.94
N GLU A 499 -7.07 0.70 38.19
CA GLU A 499 -5.89 1.58 38.34
C GLU A 499 -5.08 1.27 39.61
N GLY A 500 -4.04 0.45 39.42
CA GLY A 500 -2.98 0.19 40.39
C GLY A 500 -1.68 -0.33 39.77
N ALA A 501 -1.63 -0.53 38.44
CA ALA A 501 -0.47 -1.01 37.70
C ALA A 501 -0.32 -0.25 36.38
N GLU A 502 0.92 0.17 36.09
CA GLU A 502 1.38 0.97 34.93
C GLU A 502 0.94 2.44 34.89
N GLY A 503 1.88 3.34 35.20
CA GLY A 503 1.70 4.80 35.15
C GLY A 503 2.08 5.45 33.82
N ASP A 504 1.60 6.69 33.64
CA ASP A 504 1.98 7.75 32.69
C ASP A 504 1.96 7.48 31.17
N SER A 505 1.86 6.22 30.72
CA SER A 505 1.76 5.87 29.28
C SER A 505 0.39 6.19 28.64
N SER A 506 -0.60 6.65 29.42
CA SER A 506 -1.99 6.80 28.98
C SER A 506 -2.23 7.99 28.05
N ARG A 507 -1.51 9.10 28.23
CA ARG A 507 -1.68 10.31 27.40
C ARG A 507 -1.10 10.19 25.98
N GLU A 508 -0.14 9.30 25.75
CA GLU A 508 0.35 9.03 24.39
C GLU A 508 -0.65 8.22 23.56
N LEU A 509 -1.54 7.44 24.20
CA LEU A 509 -2.43 6.50 23.52
C LEU A 509 -3.48 7.21 22.65
N GLU A 510 -4.00 8.37 23.04
CA GLU A 510 -4.92 9.16 22.22
C GLU A 510 -4.23 9.82 21.02
N VAL A 511 -3.02 10.37 21.23
CA VAL A 511 -2.20 10.93 20.14
C VAL A 511 -1.80 9.85 19.13
N LEU A 512 -1.57 8.62 19.60
CA LEU A 512 -1.32 7.45 18.75
C LEU A 512 -2.58 6.96 18.02
N LYS A 513 -3.77 6.95 18.64
CA LYS A 513 -5.04 6.63 17.95
C LYS A 513 -5.26 7.57 16.74
N LEU A 514 -5.04 8.88 16.91
CA LEU A 514 -5.12 9.87 15.83
C LEU A 514 -4.03 9.69 14.74
N ARG A 515 -2.77 9.44 15.13
CA ARG A 515 -1.68 9.19 14.17
C ARG A 515 -1.84 7.88 13.39
N VAL A 516 -2.41 6.84 14.01
CA VAL A 516 -2.70 5.57 13.34
C VAL A 516 -3.83 5.71 12.33
N ALA A 517 -4.88 6.49 12.64
CA ALA A 517 -5.91 6.85 11.66
C ALA A 517 -5.32 7.64 10.48
N ALA A 518 -4.41 8.59 10.74
CA ALA A 518 -3.71 9.33 9.68
C ALA A 518 -2.79 8.43 8.82
N ALA A 519 -2.12 7.43 9.40
CA ALA A 519 -1.30 6.47 8.65
C ALA A 519 -2.14 5.54 7.76
N GLN A 520 -3.27 5.03 8.27
CA GLN A 520 -4.20 4.21 7.49
C GLN A 520 -4.91 5.02 6.38
N LEU A 521 -5.19 6.30 6.63
CA LEU A 521 -5.59 7.24 5.58
C LEU A 521 -4.48 7.50 4.57
N GLY A 522 -3.22 7.58 5.00
CA GLY A 522 -2.05 7.70 4.11
C GLY A 522 -1.92 6.52 3.14
N ASP A 523 -2.07 5.28 3.63
CA ASP A 523 -2.04 4.07 2.81
C ASP A 523 -3.23 3.98 1.82
N LEU A 524 -4.39 4.53 2.19
CA LEU A 524 -5.57 4.63 1.31
C LEU A 524 -5.45 5.78 0.29
N LEU A 525 -4.93 6.94 0.68
CA LEU A 525 -4.72 8.11 -0.17
C LEU A 525 -3.54 7.94 -1.13
N GLY A 526 -2.56 7.10 -0.80
CA GLY A 526 -1.49 6.69 -1.72
C GLY A 526 -1.98 6.02 -3.01
N ASN A 527 -3.23 5.54 -3.03
CA ASN A 527 -3.89 4.98 -4.22
C ASN A 527 -4.73 6.02 -5.02
N LEU A 528 -4.89 7.25 -4.52
CA LEU A 528 -5.65 8.32 -5.18
C LEU A 528 -4.82 9.62 -5.17
N ASN A 529 -4.03 9.78 -6.23
CA ASN A 529 -3.05 10.85 -6.43
C ASN A 529 -3.69 12.27 -6.43
N LEU A 530 -3.83 12.86 -5.24
CA LEU A 530 -4.36 14.20 -4.95
C LEU A 530 -3.52 14.86 -3.84
N GLU A 531 -3.25 16.16 -3.98
CA GLU A 531 -2.22 16.88 -3.22
C GLU A 531 -2.56 17.03 -1.73
N ALA A 532 -1.83 16.32 -0.86
CA ALA A 532 -2.07 16.25 0.58
C ALA A 532 -1.39 17.38 1.40
N THR A 533 -1.30 18.59 0.85
CA THR A 533 -0.63 19.75 1.49
C THR A 533 -1.56 20.88 1.94
N THR A 534 -2.86 20.81 1.62
CA THR A 534 -3.83 21.89 1.94
C THR A 534 -4.76 21.56 3.11
N ILE A 535 -4.83 20.29 3.55
CA ILE A 535 -5.76 19.85 4.60
C ILE A 535 -5.12 19.93 5.99
N THR A 536 -3.84 19.59 6.11
CA THR A 536 -3.09 19.56 7.38
C THR A 536 -3.03 20.94 8.04
N THR A 537 -2.72 21.97 7.27
CA THR A 537 -2.61 23.37 7.73
C THR A 537 -3.94 23.98 8.17
N GLN A 538 -5.07 23.50 7.62
CA GLN A 538 -6.40 23.94 8.04
C GLN A 538 -6.79 23.34 9.40
N MET A 539 -6.47 22.06 9.63
CA MET A 539 -6.74 21.37 10.90
C MET A 539 -5.89 21.90 12.06
N GLU A 540 -4.63 22.30 11.82
CA GLU A 540 -3.77 22.89 12.84
C GLU A 540 -4.31 24.25 13.33
N MET A 541 -4.82 25.10 12.44
CA MET A 541 -5.47 26.37 12.83
C MET A 541 -6.78 26.18 13.61
N GLU A 542 -7.56 25.14 13.32
CA GLU A 542 -8.77 24.81 14.07
C GLU A 542 -8.45 24.19 15.45
N MET A 543 -7.33 23.46 15.60
CA MET A 543 -6.85 22.99 16.90
C MET A 543 -6.35 24.12 17.81
N GLU A 544 -5.69 25.15 17.26
CA GLU A 544 -5.20 26.28 18.06
C GLU A 544 -6.36 27.16 18.57
N THR A 545 -7.45 27.28 17.80
CA THR A 545 -8.64 28.06 18.19
C THR A 545 -9.53 27.36 19.24
N MET A 546 -9.49 26.02 19.36
CA MET A 546 -10.20 25.30 20.42
C MET A 546 -9.56 25.41 21.80
N LYS A 547 -8.29 25.84 21.93
CA LYS A 547 -7.62 26.01 23.23
C LYS A 547 -8.05 27.25 24.02
N GLN A 548 -8.85 28.15 23.43
CA GLN A 548 -9.24 29.42 24.05
C GLN A 548 -10.75 29.71 23.93
N LYS A 549 -11.60 29.08 24.77
CA LYS A 549 -12.82 29.68 25.38
C LYS A 549 -13.67 28.71 26.21
N VAL A 550 -13.74 28.99 27.52
CA VAL A 550 -14.86 28.68 28.45
C VAL A 550 -14.83 29.80 29.52
N PRO A 551 -15.95 30.27 30.11
CA PRO A 551 -17.38 30.03 29.85
C PRO A 551 -18.00 31.21 29.03
N SER A 552 -19.29 31.57 28.98
CA SER A 552 -20.50 31.21 29.75
C SER A 552 -21.80 31.39 28.93
N SER A 553 -22.91 30.82 29.44
CA SER A 553 -24.33 31.22 29.26
C SER A 553 -24.76 32.05 28.03
N LEU A 554 -25.62 31.48 27.16
CA LEU A 554 -27.02 31.95 26.95
C LEU A 554 -27.81 31.12 25.91
N LYS A 555 -29.07 30.85 26.27
CA LYS A 555 -30.23 30.31 25.53
C LYS A 555 -30.13 30.19 23.99
N MET A 556 -30.37 28.97 23.48
CA MET A 556 -30.70 28.74 22.07
C MET A 556 -32.00 29.47 21.67
N LYS A 557 -31.98 30.16 20.52
CA LYS A 557 -33.16 30.44 19.69
C LYS A 557 -32.96 29.78 18.32
N THR A 558 -34.05 29.34 17.72
CA THR A 558 -34.06 28.59 16.46
C THR A 558 -34.07 29.50 15.23
N SER A 559 -33.25 29.18 14.22
CA SER A 559 -33.42 29.65 12.84
C SER A 559 -32.74 28.71 11.83
N LYS A 560 -33.31 28.61 10.62
CA LYS A 560 -32.87 27.72 9.52
C LYS A 560 -31.56 28.23 8.88
N PRO A 561 -30.71 27.36 8.30
CA PRO A 561 -29.58 27.80 7.47
C PRO A 561 -30.03 28.26 6.08
N ALA A 562 -29.45 29.35 5.60
CA ALA A 562 -29.65 29.89 4.25
C ALA A 562 -28.61 29.35 3.26
N ASN A 563 -29.04 29.04 2.04
CA ASN A 563 -28.25 28.34 1.04
C ASN A 563 -27.75 29.31 -0.07
N VAL A 564 -26.69 30.08 0.22
CA VAL A 564 -26.21 31.15 -0.69
C VAL A 564 -24.68 31.15 -0.92
N GLY A 565 -23.88 30.52 -0.05
CA GLY A 565 -22.40 30.59 -0.14
C GLY A 565 -21.76 29.84 -1.32
N PHE A 566 -22.36 28.74 -1.78
CA PHE A 566 -21.71 27.78 -2.68
C PHE A 566 -21.47 28.32 -4.10
N MET A 567 -22.38 29.15 -4.62
CA MET A 567 -22.32 29.68 -6.00
C MET A 567 -21.27 30.78 -6.20
N SER A 568 -20.77 31.39 -5.12
CA SER A 568 -19.70 32.40 -5.19
C SER A 568 -18.31 31.75 -5.38
N TRP A 569 -18.11 30.56 -4.79
CA TRP A 569 -16.83 29.86 -4.80
C TRP A 569 -16.47 29.29 -6.18
N LEU A 570 -17.45 28.71 -6.90
CA LEU A 570 -17.25 28.12 -8.23
C LEU A 570 -16.79 29.11 -9.31
N ARG A 571 -16.99 30.42 -9.13
CA ARG A 571 -16.63 31.44 -10.13
C ARG A 571 -15.15 31.85 -10.09
N LYS A 572 -14.35 31.35 -9.13
CA LYS A 572 -12.92 31.68 -8.96
C LYS A 572 -11.94 30.60 -9.41
N LEU A 573 -12.41 29.45 -9.88
CA LEU A 573 -11.57 28.33 -10.38
C LEU A 573 -11.41 28.31 -11.91
N GLY A 574 -11.68 29.45 -12.58
CA GLY A 574 -11.73 29.57 -14.05
C GLY A 574 -10.87 30.70 -14.62
N GLN A 575 -9.78 31.07 -13.96
CA GLN A 575 -8.74 31.98 -14.45
C GLN A 575 -7.35 31.36 -14.24
#